data_AF-A0A1H7UB85-F1
#
_entry.id   AF-A0A1H7UB85-F1
#
_cell.length_a   1.000
_cell.length_b   1.000
_cell.length_c   1.000
_cell.angle_alpha   90.00
_cell.angle_beta   90.00
_cell.angle_gamma   90.00
#
_symmetry.space_group_name_H-M   'P 1'
#
loop_
_entity.id
_entity.type
_entity.pdbx_description
1 polymer ?
#
loop_
_entity_poly.entity_id
_entity_poly.type
_entity_poly.pdbx_seq_one_letter_code
_entity_poly.pdbx_strand_id
1 'polypeptide(L)' 'MNAKETPEIKDNKSKINNSVTEKELISVAKGMKKDGFSTEEIVRETGLPTQLIRSLKRK' A
#
# COMPACT_ATOMS: atom_id res chain seq x y z
N MET A 1 -11.46 43.08 19.55
CA MET A 1 -11.64 41.61 19.62
C MET A 1 -11.23 41.07 18.26
N ASN A 2 -10.10 40.38 18.16
CA ASN A 2 -9.57 39.94 16.85
C ASN A 2 -10.03 38.51 16.58
N ALA A 3 -11.03 38.36 15.70
CA ALA A 3 -11.35 37.07 15.11
C ALA A 3 -10.26 36.74 14.09
N LYS A 4 -9.33 35.84 14.47
CA LYS A 4 -8.44 35.21 13.51
C LYS A 4 -9.28 34.25 12.70
N GLU A 5 -9.56 34.62 11.45
CA GLU A 5 -10.13 33.73 10.45
C GLU A 5 -9.20 32.52 10.33
N THR A 6 -9.69 31.38 10.82
CA THR A 6 -9.11 30.08 10.55
C THR A 6 -9.15 29.84 9.04
N PRO A 7 -8.06 29.39 8.40
CA PRO A 7 -8.17 28.90 7.03
C PRO A 7 -9.13 27.72 7.05
N GLU A 8 -10.28 27.86 6.38
CA GLU A 8 -11.19 26.76 6.09
C GLU A 8 -10.37 25.63 5.47
N ILE A 9 -10.19 24.57 6.27
CA ILE A 9 -9.68 23.30 5.77
C ILE A 9 -10.77 22.84 4.82
N LYS A 10 -10.58 23.11 3.53
CA LYS A 10 -11.36 22.48 2.47
C LYS A 10 -11.20 21.00 2.70
N ASP A 11 -12.25 20.37 3.23
CA ASP A 11 -12.45 18.94 3.30
C ASP A 11 -12.35 18.39 1.88
N ASN A 12 -11.10 18.18 1.46
CA ASN A 12 -10.75 17.51 0.24
C ASN A 12 -11.09 16.05 0.50
N LYS A 13 -12.40 15.74 0.37
CA LYS A 13 -13.05 14.42 0.45
C LYS A 13 -11.99 13.36 0.31
N SER A 14 -11.43 13.01 1.45
CA SER A 14 -10.33 12.08 1.53
C SER A 14 -11.00 10.78 1.11
N LYS A 15 -10.81 10.42 -0.16
CA LYS A 15 -11.15 9.10 -0.69
C LYS A 15 -10.19 8.14 0.00
N ILE A 16 -10.41 7.95 1.30
CA ILE A 16 -9.86 6.85 2.07
C ILE A 16 -10.71 5.67 1.59
N ASN A 17 -10.39 5.21 0.38
CA ASN A 17 -10.82 3.92 -0.10
C ASN A 17 -10.11 2.93 0.83
N ASN A 18 -10.79 2.55 1.90
CA ASN A 18 -10.32 1.66 2.94
C ASN A 18 -10.18 0.20 2.47
N SER A 19 -10.07 0.00 1.15
CA SER A 19 -9.72 -1.27 0.55
C SER A 19 -8.24 -1.21 0.24
N VAL A 20 -7.45 -1.99 0.99
CA VAL A 20 -6.10 -2.35 0.59
C VAL A 20 -6.19 -2.82 -0.86
N THR A 21 -5.69 -2.01 -1.78
CA THR A 21 -5.80 -2.31 -3.20
C THR A 21 -4.76 -3.35 -3.56
N GLU A 22 -5.00 -4.13 -4.60
CA GLU A 22 -4.03 -5.09 -5.12
C GLU A 22 -2.66 -4.44 -5.38
N LYS A 23 -2.65 -3.15 -5.78
CA LYS A 23 -1.41 -2.37 -5.95
C LYS A 23 -0.61 -2.20 -4.66
N GLU A 24 -1.27 -1.96 -3.52
CA GLU A 24 -0.62 -1.85 -2.22
C GLU A 24 -0.01 -3.20 -1.81
N LEU A 25 -0.76 -4.29 -1.98
CA LEU A 25 -0.26 -5.65 -1.72
C LEU A 25 0.94 -5.99 -2.60
N ILE A 26 0.92 -5.60 -3.87
CA ILE A 26 2.05 -5.78 -4.80
C ILE A 26 3.26 -4.97 -4.34
N SER A 27 3.06 -3.76 -3.85
CA SER A 27 4.12 -2.91 -3.30
C SER A 27 4.77 -3.55 -2.08
N VAL A 28 3.95 -4.04 -1.13
CA VAL A 28 4.40 -4.78 0.06
C VAL A 28 5.18 -6.02 -0.35
N ALA A 29 4.62 -6.86 -1.22
CA ALA A 29 5.27 -8.07 -1.72
C ALA A 29 6.61 -7.80 -2.40
N LYS A 30 6.73 -6.68 -3.12
CA LYS A 30 7.97 -6.26 -3.77
C LYS A 30 9.03 -5.82 -2.76
N GLY A 31 8.62 -5.13 -1.69
CA GLY A 31 9.47 -4.80 -0.54
C GLY A 31 10.00 -6.06 0.13
N MET A 32 9.10 -6.96 0.54
CA MET A 32 9.48 -8.24 1.16
C MET A 32 10.42 -9.08 0.27
N LYS A 33 10.18 -9.13 -1.04
CA LYS A 33 11.07 -9.84 -1.98
C LYS A 33 12.48 -9.21 -2.05
N LYS A 34 12.59 -7.91 -1.83
CA LYS A 34 13.88 -7.20 -1.76
C LYS A 34 14.59 -7.45 -0.43
N ASP A 35 13.81 -7.56 0.65
CA ASP A 35 14.32 -7.84 2.01
C ASP A 35 14.74 -9.31 2.19
N GLY A 36 14.44 -10.18 1.21
CA GLY A 36 14.91 -11.56 1.17
C GLY A 36 13.89 -12.61 1.63
N PHE A 37 12.64 -12.21 1.86
CA PHE A 37 11.57 -13.13 2.25
C PHE A 37 11.27 -14.17 1.15
N SER A 38 10.89 -15.36 1.59
CA SER A 38 10.54 -16.48 0.71
C SER A 38 9.21 -16.22 0.01
N THR A 39 8.98 -16.90 -1.13
CA THR A 39 7.72 -16.73 -1.86
C THR A 39 6.53 -17.17 -1.01
N GLU A 40 6.66 -18.24 -0.20
CA GLU A 40 5.59 -18.69 0.69
C GLU A 40 5.28 -17.72 1.83
N GLU A 41 6.28 -16.97 2.32
CA GLU A 41 6.09 -15.93 3.35
C GLU A 41 5.32 -14.75 2.75
N ILE A 42 5.73 -14.30 1.58
CA ILE A 42 5.07 -13.19 0.88
C ILE A 42 3.62 -13.55 0.54
N VAL A 43 3.36 -14.78 0.08
CA VAL A 43 1.99 -15.25 -0.21
C VAL A 43 1.14 -15.29 1.06
N ARG A 44 1.70 -15.74 2.19
CA ARG A 44 0.98 -15.75 3.49
C ARG A 44 0.63 -14.35 3.97
N GLU A 45 1.55 -13.41 3.86
CA GLU A 45 1.35 -12.03 4.33
C GLU A 45 0.45 -11.21 3.41
N THR A 46 0.57 -11.39 2.09
CA THR A 46 -0.14 -10.54 1.11
C THR A 46 -1.38 -11.20 0.50
N GLY A 47 -1.54 -12.52 0.66
CA GLY A 47 -2.60 -13.30 0.01
C GLY A 47 -2.47 -13.36 -1.52
N LEU A 48 -1.40 -12.81 -2.10
CA LEU A 48 -1.22 -12.74 -3.53
C LEU A 48 -0.85 -14.12 -4.12
N PRO A 49 -1.27 -14.42 -5.35
CA PRO A 49 -0.89 -15.67 -6.00
C PRO A 49 0.63 -15.81 -6.15
N THR A 50 1.14 -17.01 -5.90
CA THR A 50 2.57 -17.35 -6.05
C THR A 50 3.13 -16.96 -7.42
N GLN A 51 2.35 -17.10 -8.49
CA GLN A 51 2.75 -16.70 -9.85
C GLN A 51 2.99 -15.19 -9.97
N LEU A 52 2.17 -14.39 -9.28
CA LEU A 52 2.30 -12.94 -9.24
C LEU A 52 3.60 -12.57 -8.51
N ILE A 53 3.84 -13.17 -7.34
CA ILE A 53 5.07 -12.94 -6.55
C ILE A 53 6.34 -13.36 -7.31
N ARG A 54 6.31 -14.51 -7.99
CA ARG A 54 7.42 -14.95 -8.86
C ARG A 54 7.70 -13.96 -9.98
N SER A 55 6.65 -13.36 -10.55
CA SER A 55 6.74 -12.36 -11.63
C SER A 55 7.24 -10.99 -11.18
N LEU A 56 7.25 -10.69 -9.87
CA LEU A 56 7.80 -9.44 -9.34
C LEU A 56 9.32 -9.39 -9.59
N LYS A 57 9.77 -8.70 -10.65
CA LYS A 57 11.21 -8.50 -10.91
C LYS A 57 11.84 -7.60 -9.85
N ARG A 58 13.04 -7.98 -9.39
CA ARG A 58 13.98 -7.03 -8.78
C ARG A 58 14.37 -6.05 -9.89
N LYS A 59 14.10 -4.76 -9.71
CA LYS A 59 14.49 -3.71 -10.66
C LYS A 59 15.74 -3.04 -10.12
#